data_AF-A0A3B1IY01-F1
#
_entry.id   AF-A0A3B1IY01-F1
#
_cell.length_a   1.000
_cell.length_b   1.000
_cell.length_c   1.000
_cell.angle_alpha   90.00
_cell.angle_beta   90.00
_cell.angle_gamma   90.00
#
_symmetry.space_group_name_H-M   'P 1'
#
loop_
_entity.id
_entity.type
_entity.pdbx_description
1 polymer ?
#
loop_
_entity_poly.entity_id
_entity_poly.type
_entity_poly.pdbx_seq_one_letter_code
_entity_poly.pdbx_strand_id
1 'polypeptide(L)'
;MQNEGRSTGALLCCFTLCLVLSSVTSINNLNNIRDLKNTQFGRQYPRHGLLLLHWFANNIEIDNNNNIQCVNFNPAQGDYGFHFYGNYELNQNRGALPRCPDDSAYYAFGNLGSQSSENLPHYVTQDYDNEERNPLRNIDRLVIRVPRNNPQRVEQVYVTQHYRDRTQGSGYDPENTYRVSTSLLQQMQNLINEHNNEQQLGNLYRSESGLSPLLTETGYDRNYRITQFRGSLFCSKSKSKTNRFPRSVVPQPQCETPRDIKLEVKSTSKGYARISWSEIPESLVEDNKIGLYKDDQLQTDYYLNGKTFGTEDTSTYLNSGLQVKLLTTKNEVIWTGPEFNDANGVLPTDLTGYDASLQLYTIDGYACARLFIKKSFTNWEKYANEQYEKYQYVVNFKKITNQDLSEEYDIHEYESGMAIGPGVQARFLLDKGFTEGARTKAWDE
;
A
#
# COMPACT_ATOMS: atom_id res chain seq x y z
N MET A 1 -76.97 -0.36 57.96
CA MET A 1 -76.63 0.14 56.61
C MET A 1 -75.14 -0.12 56.44
N GLN A 2 -74.67 -1.16 55.72
CA GLN A 2 -74.79 -1.40 54.26
C GLN A 2 -74.22 -0.20 53.48
N ASN A 3 -73.25 -0.33 52.58
CA ASN A 3 -72.67 -1.49 51.86
C ASN A 3 -71.14 -1.63 52.17
N GLU A 4 -70.47 -2.78 52.12
CA GLU A 4 -70.23 -3.72 51.00
C GLU A 4 -69.57 -3.06 49.75
N GLY A 5 -68.39 -3.51 49.27
CA GLY A 5 -67.52 -4.54 49.84
C GLY A 5 -66.26 -4.87 49.00
N ARG A 6 -65.53 -5.86 49.53
CA ARG A 6 -64.54 -6.78 48.90
C ARG A 6 -63.30 -6.25 48.14
N SER A 7 -62.16 -6.55 48.75
CA SER A 7 -60.85 -6.75 48.13
C SER A 7 -60.82 -7.82 47.03
N THR A 8 -60.08 -7.52 45.95
CA THR A 8 -59.05 -8.32 45.25
C THR A 8 -58.47 -7.38 44.19
N GLY A 9 -57.19 -7.33 43.81
CA GLY A 9 -56.01 -8.18 43.95
C GLY A 9 -54.96 -7.59 42.97
N ALA A 10 -53.67 -7.81 43.20
CA ALA A 10 -52.58 -7.12 42.52
C ALA A 10 -52.63 -7.12 40.97
N LEU A 11 -52.27 -5.97 40.35
CA LEU A 11 -51.43 -5.89 39.14
C LEU A 11 -51.05 -4.43 38.81
N LEU A 12 -50.19 -3.83 39.65
CA LEU A 12 -49.50 -2.58 39.33
C LEU A 12 -48.02 -2.88 38.98
N CYS A 13 -47.81 -3.70 37.94
CA CYS A 13 -46.48 -4.13 37.51
C CYS A 13 -46.18 -3.69 36.08
N CYS A 14 -45.22 -2.77 35.98
CA CYS A 14 -44.13 -2.80 35.00
C CYS A 14 -44.48 -3.06 33.52
N PHE A 15 -44.87 -2.00 32.79
CA PHE A 15 -44.58 -1.89 31.36
C PHE A 15 -44.10 -0.47 30.97
N THR A 16 -43.17 0.08 31.75
CA THR A 16 -42.15 0.96 31.16
C THR A 16 -41.23 0.08 30.32
N LEU A 17 -41.63 -0.18 29.08
CA LEU A 17 -40.82 -0.87 28.10
C LEU A 17 -39.64 0.05 27.75
N CYS A 18 -38.57 -0.02 28.54
CA CYS A 18 -37.28 0.57 28.18
C CYS A 18 -36.75 -0.17 26.96
N LEU A 19 -37.19 0.28 25.78
CA LEU A 19 -36.52 0.04 24.52
C LEU A 19 -35.14 0.70 24.60
N VAL A 20 -34.21 -0.01 25.24
CA VAL A 20 -32.80 0.17 25.00
C VAL A 20 -32.58 -0.28 23.56
N LEU A 21 -32.88 0.63 22.63
CA LEU A 21 -32.35 0.59 21.28
C LEU A 21 -30.85 0.72 21.41
N SER A 22 -30.18 -0.40 21.69
CA SER A 22 -28.79 -0.61 21.34
C SER A 22 -28.73 -0.41 19.82
N SER A 23 -28.40 0.80 19.41
CA SER A 23 -28.23 1.17 18.01
C SER A 23 -26.99 0.43 17.50
N VAL A 24 -27.19 -0.83 17.11
CA VAL A 24 -26.27 -1.53 16.24
C VAL A 24 -26.29 -0.73 14.94
N THR A 25 -25.31 0.13 14.77
CA THR A 25 -25.11 0.89 13.53
C THR A 25 -24.85 -0.12 12.42
N SER A 26 -25.91 -0.40 11.65
CA SER A 26 -25.85 -1.37 10.56
C SER A 26 -24.96 -0.82 9.46
N ILE A 27 -23.72 -1.27 9.40
CA ILE A 27 -22.78 -0.88 8.34
C ILE A 27 -23.36 -1.27 6.99
N ASN A 28 -23.43 -0.30 6.08
CA ASN A 28 -23.94 -0.48 4.74
C ASN A 28 -23.05 -1.47 3.96
N ASN A 29 -23.67 -2.39 3.22
CA ASN A 29 -22.96 -3.40 2.44
C ASN A 29 -22.86 -2.96 0.97
N LEU A 30 -21.66 -3.04 0.38
CA LEU A 30 -21.42 -2.82 -1.04
C LEU A 30 -21.39 -4.19 -1.73
N ASN A 31 -22.43 -4.47 -2.52
CA ASN A 31 -22.67 -5.81 -3.10
C ASN A 31 -22.18 -5.93 -4.55
N ASN A 32 -21.91 -4.79 -5.19
CA ASN A 32 -21.63 -4.67 -6.62
C ASN A 32 -21.00 -3.28 -6.91
N ILE A 33 -20.48 -3.09 -8.13
CA ILE A 33 -19.78 -1.84 -8.53
C ILE A 33 -20.72 -0.62 -8.53
N ARG A 34 -22.03 -0.80 -8.75
CA ARG A 34 -23.02 0.29 -8.67
C ARG A 34 -23.23 0.78 -7.24
N ASP A 35 -23.17 -0.09 -6.23
CA ASP A 35 -23.20 0.32 -4.82
C ASP A 35 -21.96 1.17 -4.51
N LEU A 36 -20.77 0.74 -4.94
CA LEU A 36 -19.51 1.48 -4.80
C LEU A 36 -19.59 2.85 -5.49
N LYS A 37 -20.16 2.92 -6.70
CA LYS A 37 -20.46 4.16 -7.45
C LYS A 37 -21.41 5.12 -6.72
N ASN A 38 -22.23 4.63 -5.78
CA ASN A 38 -23.12 5.50 -5.00
C ASN A 38 -22.44 6.09 -3.75
N THR A 39 -21.22 5.66 -3.42
CA THR A 39 -20.41 6.22 -2.32
C THR A 39 -19.55 7.42 -2.76
N GLN A 40 -18.72 7.94 -1.84
CA GLN A 40 -17.66 8.92 -2.10
C GLN A 40 -16.23 8.33 -1.90
N PHE A 41 -16.11 7.03 -1.61
CA PHE A 41 -14.85 6.37 -1.27
C PHE A 41 -13.91 6.28 -2.49
N GLY A 42 -12.70 6.85 -2.41
CA GLY A 42 -11.71 6.78 -3.49
C GLY A 42 -12.07 7.44 -4.83
N ARG A 43 -13.19 8.17 -4.97
CA ARG A 43 -13.77 8.52 -6.29
C ARG A 43 -13.21 9.77 -7.00
N GLN A 44 -12.24 10.47 -6.44
CA GLN A 44 -11.70 11.71 -7.01
C GLN A 44 -10.18 11.79 -6.79
N TYR A 45 -9.42 12.25 -7.76
CA TYR A 45 -7.98 12.49 -7.57
C TYR A 45 -7.72 13.50 -6.42
N PRO A 46 -6.71 13.29 -5.55
CA PRO A 46 -5.74 12.19 -5.48
C PRO A 46 -6.10 11.10 -4.45
N ARG A 47 -7.40 10.83 -4.26
CA ARG A 47 -7.84 9.70 -3.42
C ARG A 47 -7.46 8.38 -4.08
N HIS A 48 -6.87 7.49 -3.30
CA HIS A 48 -6.30 6.22 -3.76
C HIS A 48 -7.17 5.00 -3.37
N GLY A 49 -8.29 5.21 -2.66
CA GLY A 49 -9.15 4.13 -2.14
C GLY A 49 -9.65 3.11 -3.16
N LEU A 50 -10.04 3.54 -4.37
CA LEU A 50 -10.43 2.60 -5.44
C LEU A 50 -9.23 1.79 -5.96
N LEU A 51 -8.03 2.36 -5.92
CA LEU A 51 -6.78 1.73 -6.34
C LEU A 51 -6.37 0.65 -5.33
N LEU A 52 -6.55 0.91 -4.02
CA LEU A 52 -6.39 -0.11 -2.96
C LEU A 52 -7.37 -1.26 -3.09
N LEU A 53 -8.65 -0.96 -3.35
CA LEU A 53 -9.68 -2.00 -3.44
C LEU A 53 -9.47 -2.89 -4.67
N HIS A 54 -9.03 -2.30 -5.79
CA HIS A 54 -8.54 -3.04 -6.95
C HIS A 54 -7.34 -3.91 -6.59
N TRP A 55 -6.27 -3.31 -6.05
CA TRP A 55 -5.08 -4.04 -5.64
C TRP A 55 -5.42 -5.23 -4.71
N PHE A 56 -6.29 -5.02 -3.72
CA PHE A 56 -6.73 -6.07 -2.81
C PHE A 56 -7.46 -7.20 -3.52
N ALA A 57 -8.44 -6.88 -4.38
CA ALA A 57 -9.17 -7.88 -5.17
C ALA A 57 -8.25 -8.73 -6.06
N ASN A 58 -7.11 -8.19 -6.49
CA ASN A 58 -6.14 -8.86 -7.35
C ASN A 58 -5.16 -9.76 -6.57
N ASN A 59 -5.02 -9.58 -5.25
CA ASN A 59 -4.07 -10.31 -4.40
C ASN A 59 -4.74 -11.33 -3.46
N ILE A 60 -6.04 -11.58 -3.66
CA ILE A 60 -6.83 -12.58 -2.94
C ILE A 60 -7.38 -13.65 -3.89
N GLU A 61 -7.53 -14.86 -3.37
CA GLU A 61 -8.34 -15.92 -3.95
C GLU A 61 -9.70 -15.99 -3.23
N ILE A 62 -10.76 -16.30 -3.99
CA ILE A 62 -12.12 -16.49 -3.47
C ILE A 62 -12.60 -17.87 -3.90
N ASP A 63 -12.83 -18.78 -2.94
CA ASP A 63 -13.27 -20.14 -3.24
C ASP A 63 -14.77 -20.22 -3.59
N ASN A 64 -15.23 -21.39 -4.03
CA ASN A 64 -16.64 -21.66 -4.35
C ASN A 64 -17.60 -21.50 -3.15
N ASN A 65 -17.08 -21.44 -1.92
CA ASN A 65 -17.84 -21.21 -0.69
C ASN A 65 -17.82 -19.73 -0.25
N ASN A 66 -17.20 -18.83 -1.03
CA ASN A 66 -16.93 -17.43 -0.72
C ASN A 66 -15.95 -17.20 0.44
N ASN A 67 -15.07 -18.16 0.76
CA ASN A 67 -13.92 -17.90 1.63
C ASN A 67 -12.87 -17.09 0.88
N ILE A 68 -12.33 -16.05 1.53
CA ILE A 68 -11.25 -15.22 0.98
C ILE A 68 -9.91 -15.67 1.60
N GLN A 69 -8.89 -15.87 0.76
CA GLN A 69 -7.51 -16.12 1.18
C GLN A 69 -6.59 -15.06 0.56
N CYS A 70 -5.65 -14.53 1.34
CA CYS A 70 -4.54 -13.73 0.83
C CYS A 70 -3.53 -14.66 0.14
N VAL A 71 -3.18 -14.37 -1.12
CA VAL A 71 -2.33 -15.28 -1.92
C VAL A 71 -0.85 -15.05 -1.65
N ASN A 72 -0.42 -13.79 -1.76
CA ASN A 72 0.99 -13.41 -1.75
C ASN A 72 1.33 -12.45 -0.60
N PHE A 73 0.54 -12.39 0.47
CA PHE A 73 0.79 -11.50 1.60
C PHE A 73 0.19 -11.99 2.91
N ASN A 74 0.76 -11.51 4.02
CA ASN A 74 0.34 -11.78 5.38
C ASN A 74 0.15 -10.45 6.14
N PRO A 75 -1.09 -10.01 6.40
CA PRO A 75 -1.35 -8.73 7.04
C PRO A 75 -0.81 -8.64 8.47
N ALA A 76 -0.57 -9.79 9.14
CA ALA A 76 0.01 -9.82 10.48
C ALA A 76 1.55 -9.69 10.48
N GLN A 77 2.23 -9.83 9.34
CA GLN A 77 3.66 -9.53 9.17
C GLN A 77 3.92 -8.06 8.81
N GLY A 78 2.88 -7.29 8.48
CA GLY A 78 3.00 -5.88 8.09
C GLY A 78 3.26 -5.64 6.60
N ASP A 79 3.12 -6.68 5.77
CA ASP A 79 3.23 -6.60 4.31
C ASP A 79 2.40 -5.43 3.76
N TYR A 80 2.89 -4.73 2.73
CA TYR A 80 2.19 -3.61 2.07
C TYR A 80 1.67 -2.48 3.00
N GLY A 81 2.19 -2.37 4.23
CA GLY A 81 1.74 -1.38 5.21
C GLY A 81 0.43 -1.75 5.92
N PHE A 82 0.04 -3.02 5.90
CA PHE A 82 -0.96 -3.54 6.83
C PHE A 82 -0.49 -3.32 8.28
N HIS A 83 -1.37 -2.86 9.14
CA HIS A 83 -1.07 -2.66 10.57
C HIS A 83 -2.31 -2.96 11.42
N PHE A 84 -2.08 -3.37 12.66
CA PHE A 84 -3.16 -3.72 13.57
C PHE A 84 -4.07 -2.50 13.85
N TYR A 85 -5.39 -2.70 13.74
CA TYR A 85 -6.39 -1.67 14.01
C TYR A 85 -7.29 -2.08 15.18
N GLY A 86 -6.95 -1.64 16.39
CA GLY A 86 -7.68 -2.04 17.60
C GLY A 86 -9.13 -1.57 17.73
N ASN A 87 -9.61 -0.69 16.83
CA ASN A 87 -10.97 -0.14 16.83
C ASN A 87 -11.43 0.39 18.21
N TYR A 88 -10.51 1.02 18.96
CA TYR A 88 -10.67 1.29 20.39
C TYR A 88 -11.76 2.32 20.74
N GLU A 89 -12.29 3.07 19.76
CA GLU A 89 -13.27 4.15 19.96
C GLU A 89 -14.73 3.67 20.16
N LEU A 90 -14.96 2.35 20.23
CA LEU A 90 -16.27 1.74 20.51
C LEU A 90 -16.95 2.32 21.76
N ASN A 91 -16.18 2.61 22.82
CA ASN A 91 -16.71 3.11 24.10
C ASN A 91 -17.28 4.54 24.04
N GLN A 92 -17.09 5.26 22.92
CA GLN A 92 -17.62 6.62 22.72
C GLN A 92 -18.68 6.69 21.61
N ASN A 93 -19.19 5.55 21.12
CA ASN A 93 -20.01 5.46 19.90
C ASN A 93 -19.34 6.08 18.65
N ARG A 94 -18.00 6.11 18.61
CA ARG A 94 -17.20 6.61 17.48
C ARG A 94 -16.51 5.52 16.66
N GLY A 95 -16.52 4.27 17.13
CA GLY A 95 -15.97 3.14 16.39
C GLY A 95 -16.63 2.98 15.02
N ALA A 96 -15.83 3.10 13.95
CA ALA A 96 -16.29 2.96 12.57
C ALA A 96 -16.66 1.50 12.22
N LEU A 97 -16.06 0.54 12.91
CA LEU A 97 -16.27 -0.89 12.71
C LEU A 97 -16.96 -1.53 13.92
N PRO A 98 -17.57 -2.73 13.77
CA PRO A 98 -18.12 -3.48 14.90
C PRO A 98 -17.02 -3.92 15.87
N ARG A 99 -17.39 -4.33 17.08
CA ARG A 99 -16.43 -4.96 18.01
C ARG A 99 -15.78 -6.18 17.34
N CYS A 100 -14.45 -6.27 17.39
CA CYS A 100 -13.72 -7.45 16.95
C CYS A 100 -14.00 -8.62 17.91
N PRO A 101 -14.29 -9.84 17.42
CA PRO A 101 -14.21 -11.05 18.23
C PRO A 101 -12.80 -11.26 18.81
N ASP A 102 -12.71 -11.87 19.99
CA ASP A 102 -11.44 -11.98 20.73
C ASP A 102 -10.43 -12.95 20.04
N ASP A 103 -10.91 -13.87 19.20
CA ASP A 103 -10.10 -14.79 18.36
C ASP A 103 -9.66 -14.17 17.01
N SER A 104 -10.04 -12.93 16.76
CA SER A 104 -9.89 -12.22 15.51
C SER A 104 -9.14 -10.90 15.70
N ALA A 105 -8.55 -10.39 14.62
CA ALA A 105 -7.92 -9.07 14.58
C ALA A 105 -8.39 -8.29 13.35
N TYR A 106 -8.48 -6.97 13.48
CA TYR A 106 -8.59 -6.08 12.33
C TYR A 106 -7.18 -5.62 11.92
N TYR A 107 -6.90 -5.63 10.62
CA TYR A 107 -5.72 -5.00 10.04
C TYR A 107 -6.18 -3.97 9.02
N ALA A 108 -5.69 -2.73 9.16
CA ALA A 108 -5.92 -1.65 8.22
C ALA A 108 -4.72 -1.47 7.30
N PHE A 109 -4.96 -1.08 6.05
CA PHE A 109 -3.91 -0.65 5.13
C PHE A 109 -4.38 0.51 4.25
N GLY A 110 -3.44 1.06 3.48
CA GLY A 110 -3.65 2.27 2.67
C GLY A 110 -3.16 3.55 3.32
N ASN A 111 -2.50 3.49 4.49
CA ASN A 111 -1.74 4.65 4.96
C ASN A 111 -0.45 4.77 4.14
N LEU A 112 -0.47 5.55 3.07
CA LEU A 112 0.67 5.72 2.15
C LEU A 112 1.87 6.50 2.75
N GLY A 113 1.83 6.80 4.05
CA GLY A 113 2.93 7.37 4.82
C GLY A 113 3.28 6.55 6.07
N SER A 114 2.89 5.27 6.12
CA SER A 114 3.44 4.32 7.10
C SER A 114 4.50 3.45 6.48
N GLN A 115 5.39 2.90 7.31
CA GLN A 115 6.36 1.88 6.92
C GLN A 115 5.69 0.72 6.14
N SER A 116 6.44 0.13 5.21
CA SER A 116 6.01 -0.93 4.29
C SER A 116 4.90 -0.56 3.29
N SER A 117 4.35 0.66 3.33
CA SER A 117 3.34 1.10 2.34
C SER A 117 3.95 1.43 0.99
N GLU A 118 5.23 1.77 0.97
CA GLU A 118 6.09 1.94 -0.21
C GLU A 118 6.24 0.64 -1.04
N ASN A 119 5.87 -0.52 -0.48
CA ASN A 119 5.80 -1.78 -1.22
C ASN A 119 4.54 -1.91 -2.09
N LEU A 120 3.54 -1.02 -1.94
CA LEU A 120 2.37 -0.99 -2.81
C LEU A 120 2.78 -0.59 -4.24
N PRO A 121 2.12 -1.12 -5.29
CA PRO A 121 2.47 -0.77 -6.66
C PRO A 121 2.38 0.73 -6.94
N HIS A 122 3.28 1.24 -7.78
CA HIS A 122 3.36 2.66 -8.16
C HIS A 122 2.01 3.25 -8.60
N TYR A 123 1.12 2.47 -9.23
CA TYR A 123 -0.21 2.99 -9.61
C TYR A 123 -1.07 3.43 -8.42
N VAL A 124 -0.82 2.89 -7.21
CA VAL A 124 -1.47 3.25 -5.94
C VAL A 124 -0.77 4.46 -5.29
N THR A 125 0.56 4.51 -5.32
CA THR A 125 1.36 5.51 -4.56
C THR A 125 1.63 6.81 -5.32
N GLN A 126 1.72 6.78 -6.66
CA GLN A 126 2.13 7.92 -7.49
C GLN A 126 1.39 9.23 -7.18
N ASP A 127 0.09 9.14 -6.90
CA ASP A 127 -0.78 10.31 -6.67
C ASP A 127 -0.59 10.85 -5.24
N TYR A 128 -0.09 10.04 -4.31
CA TYR A 128 0.39 10.48 -3.01
C TYR A 128 1.76 11.17 -3.10
N ASP A 129 2.69 10.60 -3.86
CA ASP A 129 4.06 11.12 -4.02
C ASP A 129 4.10 12.50 -4.73
N ASN A 130 3.11 12.78 -5.58
CA ASN A 130 3.08 13.97 -6.43
C ASN A 130 2.08 15.07 -6.00
N GLU A 131 1.21 14.83 -5.01
CA GLU A 131 0.21 15.81 -4.52
C GLU A 131 0.46 16.23 -3.06
N GLU A 132 1.70 16.54 -2.72
CA GLU A 132 2.16 16.71 -1.34
C GLU A 132 1.26 17.60 -0.47
N ARG A 133 0.77 18.70 -1.06
CA ARG A 133 -0.05 19.75 -0.43
C ARG A 133 -1.54 19.42 -0.35
N ASN A 134 -1.99 18.32 -0.94
CA ASN A 134 -3.39 17.95 -1.00
C ASN A 134 -3.79 17.13 0.24
N PRO A 135 -4.68 17.62 1.12
CA PRO A 135 -5.03 16.91 2.34
C PRO A 135 -5.79 15.61 2.11
N LEU A 136 -6.28 15.35 0.89
CA LEU A 136 -7.05 14.15 0.53
C LEU A 136 -6.20 12.98 0.02
N ARG A 137 -4.89 13.19 -0.22
CA ARG A 137 -4.02 12.15 -0.83
C ARG A 137 -3.88 10.86 0.00
N ASN A 138 -4.05 10.95 1.32
CA ASN A 138 -3.82 9.84 2.24
C ASN A 138 -4.97 9.64 3.25
N ILE A 139 -6.22 9.75 2.82
CA ILE A 139 -7.39 9.56 3.71
C ILE A 139 -8.10 8.20 3.58
N ASP A 140 -7.98 7.51 2.44
CA ASP A 140 -8.67 6.24 2.21
C ASP A 140 -8.02 5.09 2.98
N ARG A 141 -8.83 4.17 3.50
CA ARG A 141 -8.36 2.95 4.18
C ARG A 141 -9.19 1.76 3.75
N LEU A 142 -8.55 0.60 3.65
CA LEU A 142 -9.24 -0.68 3.60
C LEU A 142 -8.86 -1.44 4.89
N VAL A 143 -9.86 -2.02 5.55
CA VAL A 143 -9.68 -2.77 6.79
C VAL A 143 -10.21 -4.19 6.59
N ILE A 144 -9.40 -5.19 6.88
CA ILE A 144 -9.80 -6.60 6.87
C ILE A 144 -9.90 -7.13 8.29
N ARG A 145 -10.80 -8.10 8.50
CA ARG A 145 -10.79 -8.93 9.70
C ARG A 145 -10.27 -10.32 9.37
N VAL A 146 -9.32 -10.79 10.16
CA VAL A 146 -8.69 -12.11 10.01
C VAL A 146 -8.71 -12.87 11.35
N PRO A 147 -8.80 -14.21 11.36
CA PRO A 147 -8.56 -15.01 12.55
C PRO A 147 -7.09 -14.90 12.98
N ARG A 148 -6.80 -14.72 14.28
CA ARG A 148 -5.42 -14.60 14.78
C ARG A 148 -4.57 -15.85 14.51
N ASN A 149 -5.19 -17.03 14.53
CA ASN A 149 -4.48 -18.28 14.26
C ASN A 149 -4.12 -18.49 12.77
N ASN A 150 -4.87 -17.86 11.85
CA ASN A 150 -4.67 -17.91 10.40
C ASN A 150 -4.90 -16.51 9.77
N PRO A 151 -3.89 -15.61 9.84
CA PRO A 151 -4.02 -14.24 9.34
C PRO A 151 -4.12 -14.12 7.81
N GLN A 152 -3.90 -15.20 7.05
CA GLN A 152 -4.09 -15.23 5.60
C GLN A 152 -5.57 -15.45 5.20
N ARG A 153 -6.41 -15.96 6.10
CA ARG A 153 -7.86 -16.07 5.85
C ARG A 153 -8.55 -14.76 6.19
N VAL A 154 -9.29 -14.18 5.24
CA VAL A 154 -10.09 -12.96 5.48
C VAL A 154 -11.56 -13.33 5.71
N GLU A 155 -12.11 -12.85 6.82
CA GLU A 155 -13.53 -13.06 7.17
C GLU A 155 -14.44 -11.95 6.65
N GLN A 156 -13.95 -10.71 6.71
CA GLN A 156 -14.71 -9.50 6.43
C GLN A 156 -13.77 -8.45 5.87
N VAL A 157 -14.26 -7.71 4.88
CA VAL A 157 -13.54 -6.62 4.21
C VAL A 157 -14.37 -5.36 4.37
N TYR A 158 -13.71 -4.26 4.69
CA TYR A 158 -14.31 -2.94 4.89
C TYR A 158 -13.52 -1.87 4.15
N VAL A 159 -14.22 -0.86 3.66
CA VAL A 159 -13.62 0.37 3.14
C VAL A 159 -14.09 1.54 3.99
N THR A 160 -13.17 2.46 4.30
CA THR A 160 -13.42 3.62 5.15
C THR A 160 -12.49 4.78 4.78
N GLN A 161 -12.65 5.91 5.44
CA GLN A 161 -11.76 7.07 5.32
C GLN A 161 -11.47 7.66 6.69
N HIS A 162 -10.34 8.35 6.85
CA HIS A 162 -10.21 9.31 7.93
C HIS A 162 -11.22 10.45 7.78
N TYR A 163 -11.64 11.04 8.90
CA TYR A 163 -12.42 12.27 8.88
C TYR A 163 -11.74 13.35 8.02
N ARG A 164 -12.53 13.99 7.13
CA ARG A 164 -12.05 15.08 6.28
C ARG A 164 -11.76 16.35 7.10
N ASP A 165 -12.57 16.60 8.13
CA ASP A 165 -12.33 17.65 9.10
C ASP A 165 -11.40 17.13 10.20
N ARG A 166 -10.17 17.64 10.23
CA ARG A 166 -9.15 17.25 11.21
C ARG A 166 -9.50 17.62 12.65
N THR A 167 -10.50 18.49 12.88
CA THR A 167 -11.01 18.76 14.24
C THR A 167 -11.75 17.56 14.84
N GLN A 168 -12.20 16.62 14.01
CA GLN A 168 -12.80 15.35 14.44
C GLN A 168 -11.74 14.31 14.87
N GLY A 169 -10.45 14.61 14.66
CA GLY A 169 -9.31 13.74 15.00
C GLY A 169 -8.85 12.86 13.83
N SER A 170 -8.02 11.86 14.16
CA SER A 170 -7.50 10.86 13.22
C SER A 170 -8.33 9.57 13.16
N GLY A 171 -9.53 9.56 13.76
CA GLY A 171 -10.46 8.43 13.70
C GLY A 171 -10.91 8.13 12.26
N TYR A 172 -11.47 6.92 12.08
CA TYR A 172 -12.16 6.54 10.84
C TYR A 172 -13.60 7.04 10.89
N ASP A 173 -14.10 7.49 9.75
CA ASP A 173 -15.41 8.10 9.57
C ASP A 173 -16.52 7.03 9.43
N PRO A 174 -17.39 6.83 10.43
CA PRO A 174 -18.42 5.80 10.37
C PRO A 174 -19.47 6.05 9.28
N GLU A 175 -19.72 7.31 8.89
CA GLU A 175 -20.69 7.65 7.84
C GLU A 175 -20.18 7.26 6.45
N ASN A 176 -18.87 7.19 6.28
CA ASN A 176 -18.19 6.75 5.06
C ASN A 176 -17.50 5.39 5.23
N THR A 177 -17.99 4.56 6.16
CA THR A 177 -17.55 3.18 6.36
C THR A 177 -18.55 2.18 5.80
N TYR A 178 -18.06 1.24 4.99
CA TYR A 178 -18.88 0.25 4.29
C TYR A 178 -18.25 -1.13 4.37
N ARG A 179 -19.09 -2.17 4.45
CA ARG A 179 -18.66 -3.57 4.33
C ARG A 179 -18.65 -3.97 2.86
N VAL A 180 -17.53 -4.49 2.38
CA VAL A 180 -17.38 -5.02 1.02
C VAL A 180 -17.83 -6.48 1.00
N SER A 181 -18.66 -6.85 0.02
CA SER A 181 -19.06 -8.24 -0.20
C SER A 181 -18.09 -9.00 -1.10
N THR A 182 -18.14 -10.33 -1.04
CA THR A 182 -17.42 -11.20 -1.99
C THR A 182 -17.93 -11.03 -3.44
N SER A 183 -19.23 -10.76 -3.61
CA SER A 183 -19.83 -10.45 -4.92
C SER A 183 -19.22 -9.21 -5.59
N LEU A 184 -18.90 -8.16 -4.82
CA LEU A 184 -18.19 -6.99 -5.33
C LEU A 184 -16.75 -7.35 -5.72
N LEU A 185 -16.03 -8.08 -4.86
CA LEU A 185 -14.64 -8.50 -5.15
C LEU A 185 -14.58 -9.40 -6.41
N GLN A 186 -15.52 -10.33 -6.57
CA GLN A 186 -15.66 -11.19 -7.75
C GLN A 186 -15.99 -10.38 -9.02
N GLN A 187 -16.85 -9.35 -8.94
CA GLN A 187 -17.08 -8.45 -10.08
C GLN A 187 -15.81 -7.71 -10.49
N MET A 188 -15.00 -7.26 -9.52
CA MET A 188 -13.72 -6.62 -9.80
C MET A 188 -12.73 -7.60 -10.43
N GLN A 189 -12.66 -8.85 -9.96
CA GLN A 189 -11.86 -9.91 -10.58
C GLN A 189 -12.31 -10.24 -12.02
N ASN A 190 -13.61 -10.22 -12.30
CA ASN A 190 -14.13 -10.45 -13.66
C ASN A 190 -13.74 -9.33 -14.63
N LEU A 191 -13.73 -8.06 -14.21
CA LEU A 191 -13.26 -6.96 -15.05
C LEU A 191 -11.82 -7.16 -15.54
N ILE A 192 -10.96 -7.80 -14.73
CA ILE A 192 -9.58 -8.14 -15.10
C ILE A 192 -9.58 -9.23 -16.18
N ASN A 193 -10.32 -10.33 -15.92
CA ASN A 193 -10.36 -11.51 -16.78
C ASN A 193 -10.93 -11.20 -18.18
N GLU A 194 -11.95 -10.35 -18.25
CA GLU A 194 -12.55 -9.92 -19.52
C GLU A 194 -11.59 -9.04 -20.34
N HIS A 195 -10.93 -8.07 -19.70
CA HIS A 195 -10.12 -7.05 -20.38
C HIS A 195 -8.67 -7.47 -20.66
N ASN A 196 -8.20 -8.59 -20.08
CA ASN A 196 -6.93 -9.23 -20.49
C ASN A 196 -6.90 -9.63 -21.98
N ASN A 197 -8.05 -9.67 -22.66
CA ASN A 197 -8.18 -10.05 -24.07
C ASN A 197 -8.27 -8.87 -25.05
N GLU A 198 -8.47 -7.62 -24.58
CA GLU A 198 -8.63 -6.45 -25.45
C GLU A 198 -7.35 -5.62 -25.56
N GLN A 199 -6.58 -5.85 -26.63
CA GLN A 199 -5.61 -4.87 -27.09
C GLN A 199 -6.34 -3.61 -27.60
N GLN A 200 -5.87 -2.44 -27.15
CA GLN A 200 -6.20 -1.08 -27.63
C GLN A 200 -7.43 -0.36 -27.01
N LEU A 201 -7.25 0.23 -25.82
CA LEU A 201 -7.67 1.64 -25.63
C LEU A 201 -6.77 2.40 -24.64
N GLY A 202 -6.47 3.66 -24.97
CA GLY A 202 -5.49 4.47 -24.25
C GLY A 202 -6.00 5.02 -22.92
N ASN A 203 -5.71 4.31 -21.82
CA ASN A 203 -6.07 4.71 -20.46
C ASN A 203 -4.84 5.08 -19.60
N LEU A 204 -5.09 5.81 -18.49
CA LEU A 204 -4.10 6.32 -17.54
C LEU A 204 -3.40 5.22 -16.71
N TYR A 205 -3.93 4.00 -16.76
CA TYR A 205 -3.47 2.82 -16.06
C TYR A 205 -3.33 1.65 -17.06
N ARG A 206 -2.65 1.90 -18.19
CA ARG A 206 -2.64 0.96 -19.32
C ARG A 206 -2.04 -0.41 -18.98
N SER A 207 -1.12 -0.47 -18.01
CA SER A 207 -0.52 -1.71 -17.51
C SER A 207 -1.45 -2.52 -16.59
N GLU A 208 -2.46 -1.90 -15.99
CA GLU A 208 -3.25 -2.50 -14.91
C GLU A 208 -4.61 -2.99 -15.43
N SER A 209 -4.66 -4.26 -15.82
CA SER A 209 -5.89 -4.95 -16.25
C SER A 209 -7.02 -4.78 -15.22
N GLY A 210 -8.24 -4.53 -15.68
CA GLY A 210 -9.42 -4.31 -14.83
C GLY A 210 -9.51 -2.93 -14.14
N LEU A 211 -8.39 -2.23 -13.91
CA LEU A 211 -8.39 -0.94 -13.20
C LEU A 211 -9.11 0.16 -13.98
N SER A 212 -8.82 0.32 -15.28
CA SER A 212 -9.48 1.39 -16.05
C SER A 212 -10.98 1.17 -16.26
N PRO A 213 -11.48 -0.05 -16.54
CA PRO A 213 -12.92 -0.36 -16.48
C PRO A 213 -13.54 0.01 -15.13
N LEU A 214 -12.95 -0.41 -14.02
CA LEU A 214 -13.42 -0.09 -12.66
C LEU A 214 -13.55 1.43 -12.43
N LEU A 215 -12.51 2.20 -12.76
CA LEU A 215 -12.52 3.66 -12.60
C LEU A 215 -13.55 4.33 -13.51
N THR A 216 -13.82 3.76 -14.68
CA THR A 216 -14.85 4.25 -15.61
C THR A 216 -16.26 3.97 -15.08
N GLU A 217 -16.53 2.74 -14.61
CA GLU A 217 -17.83 2.35 -14.08
C GLU A 217 -18.18 3.08 -12.78
N THR A 218 -17.23 3.18 -11.84
CA THR A 218 -17.37 3.96 -10.61
C THR A 218 -17.40 5.47 -10.85
N GLY A 219 -17.06 5.94 -12.05
CA GLY A 219 -17.09 7.35 -12.42
C GLY A 219 -16.06 8.18 -11.65
N TYR A 220 -14.81 7.72 -11.64
CA TYR A 220 -13.69 8.39 -11.00
C TYR A 220 -13.37 9.75 -11.66
N ASP A 221 -13.32 10.82 -10.85
CA ASP A 221 -13.01 12.16 -11.36
C ASP A 221 -11.49 12.36 -11.53
N ARG A 222 -11.06 12.29 -12.79
CA ARG A 222 -9.69 12.58 -13.25
C ARG A 222 -9.48 14.02 -13.76
N ASN A 223 -10.51 14.88 -13.77
CA ASN A 223 -10.40 16.22 -14.34
C ASN A 223 -9.42 17.10 -13.55
N TYR A 224 -9.40 16.96 -12.22
CA TYR A 224 -8.45 17.66 -11.37
C TYR A 224 -7.00 17.22 -11.67
N ARG A 225 -6.74 15.90 -11.84
CA ARG A 225 -5.44 15.36 -12.26
C ARG A 225 -4.98 15.96 -13.59
N ILE A 226 -5.83 15.90 -14.63
CA ILE A 226 -5.54 16.47 -15.96
C ILE A 226 -5.20 17.97 -15.85
N THR A 227 -5.87 18.70 -14.97
CA THR A 227 -5.65 20.14 -14.76
C THR A 227 -4.30 20.42 -14.09
N GLN A 228 -3.93 19.69 -13.03
CA GLN A 228 -2.63 19.85 -12.36
C GLN A 228 -1.47 19.53 -13.32
N PHE A 229 -1.52 18.37 -13.98
CA PHE A 229 -0.47 17.93 -14.90
C PHE A 229 -0.23 18.91 -16.06
N ARG A 230 -1.31 19.46 -16.65
CA ARG A 230 -1.21 20.51 -17.68
C ARG A 230 -0.53 21.79 -17.19
N GLY A 231 -0.62 22.10 -15.89
CA GLY A 231 0.08 23.20 -15.26
C GLY A 231 1.59 22.91 -15.08
N SER A 232 1.94 21.74 -14.57
CA SER A 232 3.32 21.38 -14.22
C SER A 232 4.24 21.12 -15.41
N LEU A 233 3.72 20.60 -16.52
CA LEU A 233 4.54 20.10 -17.64
C LEU A 233 4.93 21.17 -18.67
N PHE A 234 4.70 22.45 -18.37
CA PHE A 234 5.02 23.59 -19.23
C PHE A 234 4.56 23.45 -20.70
N CYS A 235 3.46 22.73 -20.90
CA CYS A 235 2.87 22.49 -22.21
C CYS A 235 2.68 23.82 -22.96
N SER A 236 3.45 23.98 -24.05
CA SER A 236 3.90 25.26 -24.58
C SER A 236 2.94 26.45 -24.37
N LYS A 237 3.34 27.38 -23.49
CA LYS A 237 3.24 28.80 -23.85
C LYS A 237 4.13 28.98 -25.07
N SER A 238 3.52 28.84 -26.25
CA SER A 238 4.16 29.00 -27.55
C SER A 238 5.11 30.21 -27.51
N LYS A 239 6.42 29.96 -27.66
CA LYS A 239 7.43 31.01 -27.86
C LYS A 239 7.30 31.55 -29.30
N SER A 240 6.11 31.97 -29.72
CA SER A 240 5.88 32.63 -31.01
C SER A 240 6.44 34.05 -30.98
N LYS A 241 7.76 34.16 -31.01
CA LYS A 241 8.42 35.39 -31.45
C LYS A 241 8.15 35.55 -32.95
N THR A 242 7.40 36.61 -33.26
CA THR A 242 7.18 37.23 -34.58
C THR A 242 6.07 36.67 -35.50
N ASN A 243 5.18 37.60 -35.84
CA ASN A 243 4.52 37.85 -37.14
C ASN A 243 3.58 36.81 -37.80
N ARG A 244 2.27 37.10 -37.64
CA ARG A 244 1.17 37.01 -38.64
C ARG A 244 1.29 35.94 -39.75
N PHE A 245 0.62 34.80 -39.56
CA PHE A 245 0.11 33.95 -40.65
C PHE A 245 -1.31 33.42 -40.30
N PRO A 246 -2.13 32.99 -41.29
CA PRO A 246 -3.59 32.95 -41.17
C PRO A 246 -4.13 31.76 -40.35
N ARG A 247 -5.46 31.78 -40.10
CA ARG A 247 -6.22 30.70 -39.44
C ARG A 247 -6.12 29.37 -40.20
N SER A 248 -5.05 28.62 -39.96
CA SER A 248 -5.06 27.17 -40.08
C SER A 248 -5.30 26.57 -38.70
N VAL A 249 -6.01 25.44 -38.64
CA VAL A 249 -6.18 24.68 -37.40
C VAL A 249 -4.86 23.98 -37.12
N VAL A 250 -3.94 24.69 -36.47
CA VAL A 250 -2.76 24.08 -35.83
C VAL A 250 -3.31 23.13 -34.77
N PRO A 251 -3.05 21.81 -34.84
CA PRO A 251 -3.38 20.92 -33.75
C PRO A 251 -2.69 21.46 -32.50
N GLN A 252 -3.44 21.72 -31.42
CA GLN A 252 -2.80 22.01 -30.14
C GLN A 252 -1.80 20.88 -29.86
N PRO A 253 -0.57 21.19 -29.42
CA PRO A 253 0.38 20.14 -29.07
C PRO A 253 -0.31 19.21 -28.10
N GLN A 254 -0.41 17.94 -28.46
CA GLN A 254 -1.11 16.96 -27.64
C GLN A 254 -0.29 16.79 -26.38
N CYS A 255 -0.72 17.47 -25.31
CA CYS A 255 -0.21 17.28 -23.98
C CYS A 255 -0.59 15.87 -23.54
N GLU A 256 0.22 14.90 -23.94
CA GLU A 256 0.21 13.60 -23.33
C GLU A 256 0.52 13.82 -21.86
N THR A 257 -0.49 13.63 -21.00
CA THR A 257 -0.22 13.42 -19.57
C THR A 257 0.83 12.31 -19.50
N PRO A 258 1.99 12.51 -18.85
CA PRO A 258 3.07 11.55 -18.84
C PRO A 258 2.50 10.29 -18.24
N ARG A 259 2.42 9.27 -19.07
CA ARG A 259 1.52 8.14 -18.83
C ARG A 259 2.16 7.20 -17.81
N ASP A 260 3.49 7.09 -17.87
CA ASP A 260 4.28 6.04 -17.24
C ASP A 260 5.70 6.51 -16.84
N ILE A 261 5.92 7.77 -16.41
CA ILE A 261 7.28 8.19 -15.94
C ILE A 261 7.70 7.30 -14.78
N LYS A 262 8.81 6.56 -14.97
CA LYS A 262 9.41 5.71 -13.94
C LYS A 262 10.71 6.35 -13.50
N LEU A 263 10.80 6.67 -12.22
CA LEU A 263 12.02 7.09 -11.55
C LEU A 263 12.23 6.12 -10.39
N GLU A 264 13.33 5.38 -10.37
CA GLU A 264 13.54 4.29 -9.42
C GLU A 264 14.91 4.39 -8.75
N VAL A 265 14.96 4.06 -7.45
CA VAL A 265 16.22 3.82 -6.74
C VAL A 265 16.58 2.34 -6.92
N LYS A 266 17.78 2.11 -7.45
CA LYS A 266 18.32 0.82 -7.86
C LYS A 266 19.61 0.50 -7.13
N SER A 267 20.13 -0.73 -7.26
CA SER A 267 21.32 -1.17 -6.54
C SER A 267 22.56 -1.30 -7.43
N THR A 268 23.70 -0.82 -6.93
CA THR A 268 25.01 -1.16 -7.49
C THR A 268 25.54 -2.44 -6.84
N SER A 269 26.50 -3.12 -7.48
CA SER A 269 27.19 -4.30 -6.90
C SER A 269 28.10 -4.01 -5.69
N LYS A 270 28.06 -2.77 -5.17
CA LYS A 270 28.87 -2.29 -4.04
C LYS A 270 28.03 -1.71 -2.90
N GLY A 271 26.70 -1.87 -2.93
CA GLY A 271 25.81 -1.33 -1.90
C GLY A 271 25.49 0.16 -2.02
N TYR A 272 25.97 0.85 -3.07
CA TYR A 272 25.53 2.22 -3.36
C TYR A 272 24.22 2.22 -4.15
N ALA A 273 23.45 3.30 -3.98
CA ALA A 273 22.27 3.59 -4.75
C ALA A 273 22.63 4.00 -6.19
N ARG A 274 21.83 3.51 -7.12
CA ARG A 274 21.79 3.90 -8.53
C ARG A 274 20.49 4.63 -8.79
N ILE A 275 20.55 5.74 -9.52
CA ILE A 275 19.36 6.38 -10.08
C ILE A 275 19.02 5.64 -11.37
N SER A 276 17.75 5.27 -11.56
CA SER A 276 17.21 4.77 -12.83
C SER A 276 16.04 5.64 -13.27
N TRP A 277 15.94 5.93 -14.57
CA TRP A 277 14.77 6.58 -15.14
C TRP A 277 14.40 6.06 -16.52
N SER A 278 13.10 6.10 -16.84
CA SER A 278 12.58 5.83 -18.18
C SER A 278 11.27 6.57 -18.43
N GLU A 279 10.84 6.62 -19.68
CA GLU A 279 9.57 7.23 -20.13
C GLU A 279 9.43 8.73 -19.78
N ILE A 280 10.54 9.45 -19.55
CA ILE A 280 10.50 10.91 -19.41
C ILE A 280 10.21 11.51 -20.79
N PRO A 281 9.16 12.34 -20.96
CA PRO A 281 8.84 12.97 -22.24
C PRO A 281 10.00 13.81 -22.80
N GLU A 282 10.19 13.79 -24.12
CA GLU A 282 11.24 14.55 -24.82
C GLU A 282 11.22 16.06 -24.47
N SER A 283 10.03 16.63 -24.28
CA SER A 283 9.84 18.03 -23.87
C SER A 283 10.37 18.38 -22.46
N LEU A 284 10.78 17.38 -21.68
CA LEU A 284 11.32 17.55 -20.33
C LEU A 284 12.81 17.20 -20.22
N VAL A 285 13.49 16.66 -21.23
CA VAL A 285 14.86 16.13 -21.04
C VAL A 285 16.00 17.06 -21.46
N GLU A 286 15.70 18.13 -22.22
CA GLU A 286 16.75 19.04 -22.72
C GLU A 286 17.44 19.80 -21.58
N ASP A 287 16.66 20.49 -20.73
CA ASP A 287 17.18 21.39 -19.69
C ASP A 287 17.16 20.79 -18.26
N ASN A 288 16.31 19.79 -17.99
CA ASN A 288 16.02 19.36 -16.63
C ASN A 288 17.03 18.35 -16.06
N LYS A 289 16.90 18.10 -14.76
CA LYS A 289 17.76 17.20 -13.99
C LYS A 289 17.00 16.04 -13.38
N ILE A 290 17.72 14.97 -13.06
CA ILE A 290 17.28 13.93 -12.15
C ILE A 290 18.07 14.04 -10.84
N GLY A 291 17.43 13.91 -9.68
CA GLY A 291 18.06 14.03 -8.37
C GLY A 291 17.70 12.88 -7.45
N LEU A 292 18.68 12.41 -6.67
CA LEU A 292 18.47 11.48 -5.56
C LEU A 292 18.26 12.28 -4.26
N TYR A 293 17.18 11.98 -3.55
CA TYR A 293 16.82 12.60 -2.27
C TYR A 293 16.81 11.56 -1.15
N LYS A 294 17.02 12.01 0.09
CA LYS A 294 16.71 11.28 1.32
C LYS A 294 16.06 12.26 2.29
N ASP A 295 14.91 11.92 2.87
CA ASP A 295 14.20 12.78 3.85
C ASP A 295 14.02 14.24 3.33
N ASP A 296 13.63 14.39 2.06
CA ASP A 296 13.56 15.64 1.27
C ASP A 296 14.87 16.45 1.13
N GLN A 297 16.01 15.91 1.56
CA GLN A 297 17.34 16.48 1.34
C GLN A 297 17.98 15.92 0.07
N LEU A 298 18.38 16.80 -0.85
CA LEU A 298 19.10 16.44 -2.07
C LEU A 298 20.46 15.83 -1.73
N GLN A 299 20.71 14.61 -2.20
CA GLN A 299 21.98 13.90 -2.05
C GLN A 299 22.92 14.17 -3.24
N THR A 300 22.38 14.10 -4.46
CA THR A 300 23.11 14.35 -5.71
C THR A 300 22.14 14.60 -6.87
N ASP A 301 22.55 15.36 -7.89
CA ASP A 301 21.78 15.60 -9.12
C ASP A 301 22.63 15.47 -10.40
N TYR A 302 21.95 15.11 -11.50
CA TYR A 302 22.54 14.91 -12.82
C TYR A 302 21.65 15.55 -13.89
N TYR A 303 22.24 16.23 -14.86
CA TYR A 303 21.48 16.75 -16.02
C TYR A 303 21.07 15.59 -16.94
N LEU A 304 19.81 15.61 -17.40
CA LEU A 304 19.28 14.59 -18.30
C LEU A 304 19.93 14.63 -19.69
N ASN A 305 20.41 15.80 -20.13
CA ASN A 305 21.17 15.98 -21.38
C ASN A 305 20.46 15.36 -22.61
N GLY A 306 19.14 15.50 -22.71
CA GLY A 306 18.35 14.94 -23.80
C GLY A 306 17.98 13.45 -23.66
N LYS A 307 18.35 12.77 -22.57
CA LYS A 307 18.06 11.33 -22.35
C LYS A 307 16.70 11.11 -21.70
N THR A 308 15.76 10.49 -22.42
CA THR A 308 14.44 10.05 -21.93
C THR A 308 14.47 8.83 -21.02
N PHE A 309 15.58 8.09 -21.02
CA PHE A 309 15.87 6.97 -20.13
C PHE A 309 17.37 6.91 -19.81
N GLY A 310 17.74 6.26 -18.70
CA GLY A 310 19.13 6.08 -18.31
C GLY A 310 19.32 5.59 -16.88
N THR A 311 20.57 5.46 -16.49
CA THR A 311 20.98 5.18 -15.10
C THR A 311 22.24 5.98 -14.76
N GLU A 312 22.39 6.39 -13.50
CA GLU A 312 23.62 7.00 -12.98
C GLU A 312 23.93 6.39 -11.60
N ASP A 313 25.18 5.94 -11.40
CA ASP A 313 25.66 5.42 -10.12
C ASP A 313 26.02 6.58 -9.18
N THR A 314 25.65 6.47 -7.90
CA THR A 314 25.91 7.50 -6.88
C THR A 314 26.95 7.03 -5.86
N SER A 315 27.42 7.95 -5.00
CA SER A 315 28.21 7.62 -3.80
C SER A 315 27.37 7.48 -2.53
N THR A 316 26.04 7.50 -2.63
CA THR A 316 25.11 7.37 -1.51
C THR A 316 24.85 5.89 -1.24
N TYR A 317 24.99 5.44 0.01
CA TYR A 317 24.66 4.05 0.37
C TYR A 317 23.17 3.75 0.20
N LEU A 318 22.84 2.56 -0.30
CA LEU A 318 21.47 2.12 -0.52
C LEU A 318 20.78 1.89 0.83
N ASN A 319 19.73 2.67 1.06
CA ASN A 319 19.02 2.81 2.32
C ASN A 319 17.54 3.10 2.05
N SER A 320 16.67 2.67 2.98
CA SER A 320 15.27 3.10 2.99
C SER A 320 15.15 4.63 3.06
N GLY A 321 14.08 5.19 2.51
CA GLY A 321 13.84 6.64 2.49
C GLY A 321 14.54 7.39 1.34
N LEU A 322 15.24 6.67 0.45
CA LEU A 322 15.77 7.23 -0.78
C LEU A 322 14.67 7.39 -1.83
N GLN A 323 14.67 8.51 -2.57
CA GLN A 323 13.66 8.78 -3.59
C GLN A 323 14.26 9.52 -4.78
N VAL A 324 13.87 9.15 -6.01
CA VAL A 324 14.31 9.85 -7.22
C VAL A 324 13.27 10.91 -7.61
N LYS A 325 13.72 12.14 -7.87
CA LYS A 325 12.87 13.27 -8.29
C LYS A 325 13.36 13.87 -9.61
N LEU A 326 12.43 14.16 -10.51
CA LEU A 326 12.64 14.95 -11.73
C LEU A 326 12.53 16.44 -11.39
N LEU A 327 13.54 17.22 -11.74
CA LEU A 327 13.70 18.60 -11.29
C LEU A 327 13.86 19.59 -12.46
N THR A 328 13.31 20.80 -12.33
CA THR A 328 13.68 21.92 -13.22
C THR A 328 15.14 22.32 -13.02
N THR A 329 15.71 23.10 -13.94
CA THR A 329 17.02 23.78 -13.77
C THR A 329 17.14 24.60 -12.48
N LYS A 330 16.02 25.00 -11.88
CA LYS A 330 15.94 25.76 -10.62
C LYS A 330 15.75 24.87 -9.38
N ASN A 331 15.84 23.55 -9.55
CA ASN A 331 15.59 22.53 -8.53
C ASN A 331 14.12 22.53 -8.02
N GLU A 332 13.16 22.94 -8.86
CA GLU A 332 11.72 22.76 -8.56
C GLU A 332 11.30 21.34 -8.96
N VAL A 333 10.59 20.61 -8.09
CA VAL A 333 10.14 19.23 -8.37
C VAL A 333 9.03 19.24 -9.43
N ILE A 334 9.22 18.43 -10.48
CA ILE A 334 8.25 18.17 -11.56
C ILE A 334 7.53 16.84 -11.33
N TRP A 335 8.28 15.82 -10.92
CA TRP A 335 7.79 14.46 -10.68
C TRP A 335 8.59 13.78 -9.57
N THR A 336 7.90 13.00 -8.74
CA THR A 336 8.46 12.21 -7.65
C THR A 336 8.21 10.74 -7.94
N GLY A 337 9.26 9.91 -7.93
CA GLY A 337 9.14 8.44 -7.96
C GLY A 337 8.83 7.86 -6.59
N PRO A 338 8.55 6.54 -6.48
CA PRO A 338 8.31 5.89 -5.20
C PRO A 338 9.52 6.01 -4.27
N GLU A 339 9.25 6.04 -2.97
CA GLU A 339 10.29 5.91 -1.94
C GLU A 339 10.83 4.48 -1.92
N PHE A 340 12.14 4.34 -1.71
CA PHE A 340 12.82 3.06 -1.64
C PHE A 340 12.59 2.37 -0.29
N ASN A 341 12.11 1.13 -0.33
CA ASN A 341 11.99 0.24 0.83
C ASN A 341 13.30 -0.50 1.13
N ASP A 342 13.58 -0.75 2.41
CA ASP A 342 14.73 -1.55 2.85
C ASP A 342 14.82 -2.96 2.24
N ALA A 343 13.70 -3.60 1.87
CA ALA A 343 13.64 -4.88 1.17
C ALA A 343 13.33 -4.76 -0.35
N ASN A 344 13.42 -3.56 -0.93
CA ASN A 344 13.20 -3.31 -2.37
C ASN A 344 11.86 -3.87 -2.89
N GLY A 345 10.77 -3.73 -2.12
CA GLY A 345 9.46 -4.26 -2.51
C GLY A 345 9.28 -5.77 -2.30
N VAL A 346 10.30 -6.49 -1.83
CA VAL A 346 10.29 -7.95 -1.68
C VAL A 346 9.78 -8.36 -0.30
N LEU A 347 8.65 -9.05 -0.28
CA LEU A 347 8.06 -9.60 0.94
C LEU A 347 8.88 -10.76 1.53
N PRO A 348 8.65 -11.11 2.82
CA PRO A 348 9.28 -12.26 3.43
C PRO A 348 8.96 -13.57 2.68
N THR A 349 9.93 -14.47 2.60
CA THR A 349 9.79 -15.81 2.02
C THR A 349 9.54 -16.83 3.14
N ASP A 350 8.40 -17.51 3.11
CA ASP A 350 8.04 -18.52 4.13
C ASP A 350 9.04 -19.69 4.20
N LEU A 351 9.30 -20.16 5.42
CA LEU A 351 10.08 -21.37 5.67
C LEU A 351 9.17 -22.59 5.58
N THR A 352 9.46 -23.49 4.63
CA THR A 352 8.55 -24.61 4.33
C THR A 352 8.40 -25.54 5.54
N GLY A 353 7.18 -25.63 6.08
CA GLY A 353 6.86 -26.47 7.24
C GLY A 353 7.09 -25.81 8.60
N TYR A 354 7.40 -24.51 8.64
CA TYR A 354 7.65 -23.75 9.88
C TYR A 354 6.80 -22.48 9.94
N ASP A 355 6.41 -22.08 11.15
CA ASP A 355 5.66 -20.85 11.44
C ASP A 355 6.62 -19.61 11.43
N ALA A 356 7.40 -19.45 10.35
CA ALA A 356 8.40 -18.39 10.20
C ALA A 356 8.68 -18.02 8.73
N SER A 357 9.17 -16.80 8.48
CA SER A 357 9.58 -16.31 7.14
C SER A 357 10.92 -15.55 7.20
N LEU A 358 11.65 -15.53 6.07
CA LEU A 358 12.96 -14.90 5.87
C LEU A 358 12.88 -13.80 4.80
N GLN A 359 13.34 -12.59 5.13
CA GLN A 359 13.44 -11.46 4.21
C GLN A 359 14.91 -11.02 4.07
N LEU A 360 15.30 -10.67 2.84
CA LEU A 360 16.57 -9.98 2.53
C LEU A 360 16.27 -8.49 2.47
N TYR A 361 17.07 -7.67 3.15
CA TYR A 361 16.91 -6.21 3.21
C TYR A 361 18.28 -5.52 3.27
N THR A 362 18.31 -4.18 3.24
CA THR A 362 19.54 -3.37 3.29
C THR A 362 19.53 -2.32 4.38
N ILE A 363 20.67 -2.17 5.06
CA ILE A 363 21.04 -1.01 5.88
C ILE A 363 22.43 -0.56 5.42
N ASP A 364 22.60 0.73 5.14
CA ASP A 364 23.88 1.34 4.73
C ASP A 364 24.60 0.60 3.59
N GLY A 365 23.83 0.05 2.64
CA GLY A 365 24.36 -0.69 1.50
C GLY A 365 24.81 -2.12 1.81
N TYR A 366 24.61 -2.63 3.02
CA TYR A 366 24.91 -4.00 3.40
C TYR A 366 23.70 -4.91 3.24
N ALA A 367 23.94 -6.16 2.83
CA ALA A 367 22.95 -7.21 2.77
C ALA A 367 22.65 -7.72 4.18
N CYS A 368 21.40 -7.60 4.59
CA CYS A 368 20.92 -7.94 5.93
C CYS A 368 19.80 -9.00 5.84
N ALA A 369 19.64 -9.80 6.88
CA ALA A 369 18.62 -10.85 6.96
C ALA A 369 17.67 -10.59 8.12
N ARG A 370 16.36 -10.54 7.83
CA ARG A 370 15.28 -10.38 8.81
C ARG A 370 14.46 -11.67 8.87
N LEU A 371 14.18 -12.15 10.07
CA LEU A 371 13.36 -13.32 10.33
C LEU A 371 12.11 -12.92 11.11
N PHE A 372 10.96 -13.29 10.59
CA PHE A 372 9.66 -13.14 11.25
C PHE A 372 9.30 -14.50 11.82
N ILE A 373 9.15 -14.60 13.15
CA ILE A 373 8.90 -15.85 13.85
C ILE A 373 7.58 -15.72 14.60
N LYS A 374 6.57 -16.53 14.25
CA LYS A 374 5.25 -16.44 14.88
C LYS A 374 5.37 -16.76 16.38
N LYS A 375 4.73 -16.00 17.25
CA LYS A 375 4.86 -16.15 18.72
C LYS A 375 4.33 -17.50 19.24
N SER A 376 3.50 -18.20 18.45
CA SER A 376 3.09 -19.59 18.72
C SER A 376 4.19 -20.63 18.47
N PHE A 377 5.22 -20.32 17.67
CA PHE A 377 6.28 -21.25 17.29
C PHE A 377 7.34 -21.35 18.40
N THR A 378 7.03 -22.10 19.45
CA THR A 378 7.97 -22.33 20.56
C THR A 378 9.16 -23.21 20.13
N ASN A 379 10.30 -23.05 20.83
CA ASN A 379 11.52 -23.85 20.65
C ASN A 379 12.30 -23.65 19.34
N TRP A 380 11.98 -22.62 18.53
CA TRP A 380 12.69 -22.32 17.28
C TRP A 380 14.20 -22.13 17.45
N GLU A 381 14.66 -21.63 18.61
CA GLU A 381 16.08 -21.40 18.93
C GLU A 381 16.93 -22.68 18.89
N LYS A 382 16.31 -23.86 19.05
CA LYS A 382 17.01 -25.16 19.05
C LYS A 382 17.51 -25.59 17.66
N TYR A 383 17.13 -24.88 16.60
CA TYR A 383 17.54 -25.18 15.22
C TYR A 383 18.81 -24.43 14.77
N ALA A 384 19.53 -23.74 15.68
CA ALA A 384 20.85 -23.14 15.40
C ALA A 384 22.01 -24.09 15.81
N ASN A 385 23.01 -24.33 14.94
CA ASN A 385 23.99 -25.43 15.14
C ASN A 385 25.41 -25.20 14.54
N GLU A 386 26.45 -25.15 15.39
CA GLU A 386 27.78 -24.50 15.29
C GLU A 386 28.79 -24.80 14.14
N GLN A 387 29.74 -23.84 13.95
CA GLN A 387 30.79 -23.61 12.92
C GLN A 387 30.44 -22.53 11.85
N TYR A 388 30.54 -22.70 10.52
CA TYR A 388 31.69 -22.44 9.62
C TYR A 388 31.72 -20.97 9.06
N GLU A 389 32.74 -20.63 8.26
CA GLU A 389 33.28 -19.27 8.02
C GLU A 389 32.46 -18.24 7.16
N LYS A 390 31.23 -18.52 6.71
CA LYS A 390 30.51 -17.64 5.75
C LYS A 390 29.00 -17.44 5.99
N TYR A 391 28.54 -17.68 7.20
CA TYR A 391 27.13 -17.53 7.55
C TYR A 391 26.97 -17.08 9.00
N GLN A 392 25.73 -16.84 9.43
CA GLN A 392 25.40 -16.45 10.79
C GLN A 392 24.31 -17.32 11.40
N TYR A 393 24.43 -17.59 12.71
CA TYR A 393 23.40 -18.29 13.47
C TYR A 393 22.24 -17.41 13.87
N VAL A 394 21.03 -17.98 13.87
CA VAL A 394 19.81 -17.26 14.28
C VAL A 394 19.89 -16.75 15.72
N VAL A 395 20.58 -17.44 16.63
CA VAL A 395 20.81 -16.96 18.01
C VAL A 395 21.65 -15.69 18.10
N ASN A 396 22.35 -15.32 17.02
CA ASN A 396 23.09 -14.06 16.90
C ASN A 396 22.29 -12.96 16.19
N PHE A 397 21.06 -13.24 15.74
CA PHE A 397 20.15 -12.21 15.23
C PHE A 397 19.58 -11.45 16.43
N LYS A 398 19.58 -10.13 16.33
CA LYS A 398 19.07 -9.24 17.37
C LYS A 398 17.54 -9.20 17.28
N LYS A 399 16.85 -9.63 18.34
CA LYS A 399 15.40 -9.42 18.44
C LYS A 399 15.08 -7.93 18.47
N ILE A 400 14.19 -7.49 17.59
CA ILE A 400 13.66 -6.12 17.57
C ILE A 400 12.44 -6.06 18.49
N THR A 401 12.48 -5.13 19.44
CA THR A 401 11.46 -4.98 20.49
C THR A 401 10.48 -3.82 20.21
N ASN A 402 10.39 -3.36 18.96
CA ASN A 402 9.43 -2.33 18.59
C ASN A 402 8.00 -2.90 18.61
N GLN A 403 7.12 -2.31 19.40
CA GLN A 403 5.75 -2.81 19.62
C GLN A 403 4.85 -2.63 18.39
N ASP A 404 5.19 -1.70 17.50
CA ASP A 404 4.34 -1.31 16.36
C ASP A 404 4.43 -2.26 15.15
N LEU A 405 5.40 -3.19 15.13
CA LEU A 405 5.68 -4.01 13.93
C LEU A 405 4.79 -5.26 13.81
N SER A 406 4.48 -5.97 14.90
CA SER A 406 3.54 -7.10 14.87
C SER A 406 3.05 -7.57 16.25
N GLU A 407 1.73 -7.73 16.39
CA GLU A 407 1.14 -8.43 17.55
C GLU A 407 1.47 -9.94 17.55
N GLU A 408 1.59 -10.57 16.39
CA GLU A 408 1.65 -12.05 16.25
C GLU A 408 3.06 -12.61 15.98
N TYR A 409 4.00 -11.77 15.52
CA TYR A 409 5.37 -12.16 15.17
C TYR A 409 6.43 -11.49 16.04
N ASP A 410 7.49 -12.22 16.33
CA ASP A 410 8.76 -11.71 16.83
C ASP A 410 9.73 -11.52 15.66
N ILE A 411 10.28 -10.32 15.50
CA ILE A 411 11.20 -9.99 14.41
C ILE A 411 12.64 -10.03 14.93
N HIS A 412 13.51 -10.71 14.19
CA HIS A 412 14.93 -10.85 14.49
C HIS A 412 15.76 -10.41 13.29
N GLU A 413 16.78 -9.59 13.50
CA GLU A 413 17.59 -8.98 12.44
C GLU A 413 19.08 -9.28 12.55
N TYR A 414 19.74 -9.41 11.41
CA TYR A 414 21.19 -9.54 11.32
C TYR A 414 21.76 -8.76 10.13
N GLU A 415 22.70 -7.87 10.44
CA GLU A 415 23.51 -7.12 9.47
C GLU A 415 24.78 -7.90 9.12
N SER A 416 25.02 -8.15 7.83
CA SER A 416 26.25 -8.79 7.36
C SER A 416 27.29 -7.76 6.89
N GLY A 417 28.55 -8.16 6.79
CA GLY A 417 29.60 -7.35 6.16
C GLY A 417 29.62 -7.41 4.62
N MET A 418 28.63 -8.03 3.99
CA MET A 418 28.54 -8.17 2.53
C MET A 418 27.70 -7.01 1.97
N ALA A 419 28.16 -6.38 0.88
CA ALA A 419 27.36 -5.37 0.20
C ALA A 419 26.11 -5.97 -0.46
N ILE A 420 24.98 -5.26 -0.39
CA ILE A 420 23.80 -5.58 -1.19
C ILE A 420 24.05 -5.20 -2.66
N GLY A 421 23.39 -5.89 -3.58
CA GLY A 421 23.50 -5.62 -5.01
C GLY A 421 22.91 -6.74 -5.86
N PRO A 422 22.94 -6.62 -7.20
CA PRO A 422 22.28 -7.55 -8.10
C PRO A 422 22.73 -9.01 -7.88
N GLY A 423 21.76 -9.92 -7.71
CA GLY A 423 22.00 -11.35 -7.54
C GLY A 423 22.23 -11.83 -6.10
N VAL A 424 22.29 -10.94 -5.10
CA VAL A 424 22.43 -11.33 -3.69
C VAL A 424 21.19 -12.08 -3.20
N GLN A 425 21.36 -13.12 -2.39
CA GLN A 425 20.28 -13.95 -1.83
C GLN A 425 20.57 -14.29 -0.37
N ALA A 426 19.53 -14.32 0.47
CA ALA A 426 19.58 -14.98 1.77
C ALA A 426 19.01 -16.40 1.65
N ARG A 427 19.60 -17.35 2.41
CA ARG A 427 19.20 -18.76 2.45
C ARG A 427 19.08 -19.19 3.90
N PHE A 428 17.97 -19.83 4.26
CA PHE A 428 17.80 -20.46 5.57
C PHE A 428 18.19 -21.94 5.48
N LEU A 429 19.10 -22.37 6.35
CA LEU A 429 19.61 -23.74 6.40
C LEU A 429 19.16 -24.37 7.72
N LEU A 430 18.41 -25.47 7.64
CA LEU A 430 17.80 -26.14 8.78
C LEU A 430 18.79 -26.96 9.61
N ASP A 431 19.89 -27.40 8.98
CA ASP A 431 20.84 -28.34 9.57
C ASP A 431 22.26 -28.24 8.97
N LYS A 432 23.19 -29.02 9.55
CA LYS A 432 24.58 -29.17 9.09
C LYS A 432 24.74 -29.92 7.77
N GLY A 433 23.68 -30.55 7.27
CA GLY A 433 23.60 -31.13 5.92
C GLY A 433 23.26 -30.10 4.83
N PHE A 434 23.06 -28.83 5.22
CA PHE A 434 22.67 -27.73 4.34
C PHE A 434 21.27 -27.91 3.72
N THR A 435 20.36 -28.60 4.41
CA THR A 435 18.94 -28.67 4.02
C THR A 435 18.35 -27.26 3.99
N GLU A 436 17.92 -26.81 2.81
CA GLU A 436 17.37 -25.47 2.60
C GLU A 436 15.91 -25.40 3.02
N GLY A 437 15.59 -24.59 4.03
CA GLY A 437 14.22 -24.35 4.50
C GLY A 437 13.54 -23.17 3.80
N ALA A 438 14.32 -22.19 3.34
CA ALA A 438 13.89 -21.04 2.55
C ALA A 438 15.05 -20.43 1.76
N ARG A 439 14.73 -19.72 0.67
CA ARG A 439 15.65 -18.90 -0.12
C ARG A 439 14.90 -17.69 -0.64
N THR A 440 15.42 -16.49 -0.38
CA THR A 440 14.82 -15.26 -0.91
C THR A 440 14.95 -15.18 -2.42
N LYS A 441 14.13 -14.35 -3.07
CA LYS A 441 14.44 -13.89 -4.43
C LYS A 441 15.85 -13.31 -4.47
N ALA A 442 16.47 -13.38 -5.64
CA ALA A 442 17.67 -12.61 -5.90
C ALA A 442 17.32 -11.12 -5.78
N TRP A 443 18.23 -10.34 -5.21
CA TRP A 443 18.12 -8.90 -5.20
C TRP A 443 18.21 -8.39 -6.64
N ASP A 444 17.19 -7.65 -7.06
CA ASP A 444 17.10 -7.12 -8.42
C ASP A 444 18.04 -5.91 -8.62
N GLU A 445 18.33 -5.60 -9.89
CA GLU A 445 19.08 -4.41 -10.28
C GLU A 445 18.28 -3.14 -10.02
#